data_AF-A0A4Q6C8L7-F1
#
_entry.id   AF-A0A4Q6C8L7-F1
#
_cell.length_a   1.000
_cell.length_b   1.000
_cell.length_c   1.000
_cell.angle_alpha   90.00
_cell.angle_beta   90.00
_cell.angle_gamma   90.00
#
_symmetry.space_group_name_H-M   'P 1'
#
loop_
_entity.id
_entity.type
_entity.pdbx_description
1 polymer ?
#
loop_
_entity_poly.entity_id
_entity_poly.type
_entity_poly.pdbx_seq_one_letter_code
_entity_poly.pdbx_strand_id
1 'polypeptide(L)' 'IRYRADPTAKPKLVHTLNGSGLAVGRTWIAILENFQQADGSVKIPRILHPYLQRAAGFEKRGDDLYLVGEK' A
#
# COMPACT_ATOMS: atom_id res chain seq x y z
N ILE A 1 -21.74 7.62 -17.98
CA ILE A 1 -21.57 6.17 -18.20
C ILE A 1 -22.98 5.53 -18.21
N ARG A 2 -23.26 4.62 -19.15
CA ARG A 2 -24.60 4.01 -19.33
C ARG A 2 -24.50 2.48 -19.26
N TYR A 3 -25.53 1.84 -18.73
CA TYR A 3 -25.67 0.38 -18.60
C TYR A 3 -27.01 -0.08 -19.21
N ARG A 4 -27.03 -1.29 -19.78
CA ARG A 4 -28.26 -2.01 -20.17
C ARG A 4 -28.22 -3.39 -19.53
N ALA A 5 -29.34 -3.84 -18.97
CA ALA A 5 -29.44 -5.18 -18.37
C ALA A 5 -29.60 -6.30 -19.42
N ASP A 6 -30.12 -5.95 -20.59
CA ASP A 6 -30.32 -6.81 -21.74
C ASP A 6 -30.05 -5.98 -23.03
N PRO A 7 -29.59 -6.57 -24.15
CA PRO A 7 -29.30 -5.84 -25.39
C PRO A 7 -30.43 -4.94 -25.88
N THR A 8 -31.71 -5.32 -25.67
CA THR A 8 -32.86 -4.52 -26.12
C THR A 8 -33.38 -3.54 -25.05
N ALA A 9 -32.92 -3.65 -23.80
CA ALA A 9 -33.39 -2.80 -22.70
C ALA A 9 -32.94 -1.34 -22.86
N LYS A 10 -33.76 -0.37 -22.43
CA LYS A 10 -33.42 1.06 -22.44
C LYS A 10 -32.16 1.33 -21.60
N PRO A 11 -31.17 2.11 -22.08
CA PRO A 11 -30.01 2.49 -21.29
C PRO A 11 -30.40 3.22 -20.01
N LYS A 12 -29.74 2.87 -18.90
CA LYS A 12 -29.83 3.55 -17.61
C LYS A 12 -28.48 4.15 -17.23
N LEU A 13 -28.49 5.18 -16.39
CA LEU A 13 -27.26 5.71 -15.79
C LEU A 13 -26.74 4.70 -14.75
N VAL A 14 -25.41 4.59 -14.63
CA VAL A 14 -24.77 3.75 -13.61
C VAL A 14 -24.71 4.48 -12.27
N HIS A 15 -24.74 3.73 -11.18
CA HIS A 15 -24.32 4.23 -9.87
C HIS A 15 -22.80 4.29 -9.81
N THR A 16 -22.26 5.33 -9.18
CA THR A 16 -20.83 5.48 -8.96
C THR A 16 -20.54 5.53 -7.47
N LEU A 17 -19.47 4.87 -7.04
CA LEU A 17 -18.91 4.97 -5.70
C LEU A 17 -17.43 5.32 -5.84
N ASN A 18 -16.89 6.02 -4.84
CA ASN A 18 -15.47 6.28 -4.73
C ASN A 18 -15.05 6.15 -3.27
N GLY A 19 -13.79 5.76 -3.06
CA GLY A 19 -13.18 5.61 -1.74
C GLY A 19 -11.70 5.29 -1.90
N SER A 20 -10.86 5.93 -1.09
CA SER A 20 -9.42 5.67 -1.05
C SER A 20 -9.15 4.36 -0.31
N GLY A 21 -8.28 3.51 -0.86
CA GLY A 21 -7.88 2.24 -0.23
C GLY A 21 -6.38 1.99 -0.31
N LEU A 22 -5.48 2.96 -0.12
CA LEU A 22 -5.52 4.15 0.72
C LEU A 22 -4.72 5.29 0.05
N ALA A 23 -4.52 6.43 0.73
CA ALA A 23 -3.54 7.41 0.28
C ALA A 23 -2.11 6.93 0.58
N VAL A 24 -1.32 6.62 -0.46
CA VAL A 24 0.00 5.98 -0.34
C VAL A 24 0.94 6.74 0.60
N GLY A 25 1.13 8.05 0.39
CA GLY A 25 2.04 8.85 1.22
C GLY A 25 1.64 8.90 2.70
N ARG A 26 0.34 8.98 3.00
CA ARG A 26 -0.16 8.95 4.39
C ARG A 26 0.03 7.59 5.05
N THR A 27 -0.21 6.53 4.28
CA THR A 27 -0.01 5.15 4.74
C THR A 27 1.47 4.90 5.02
N TRP A 28 2.37 5.47 4.21
CA TRP A 28 3.80 5.38 4.42
C TRP A 28 4.24 6.05 5.73
N ILE A 29 3.81 7.29 6.00
CA ILE A 29 4.11 7.97 7.27
C ILE A 29 3.62 7.15 8.47
N ALA A 30 2.40 6.62 8.40
CA ALA A 30 1.87 5.78 9.48
C ALA A 30 2.73 4.52 9.73
N ILE A 31 3.26 3.89 8.67
CA ILE A 31 4.19 2.76 8.81
C ILE A 31 5.49 3.22 9.46
N LEU A 32 6.08 4.34 9.03
CA LEU A 32 7.33 4.86 9.60
C LEU A 32 7.18 5.14 11.11
N GLU A 33 6.10 5.79 11.52
CA GLU A 33 5.86 6.15 12.93
C GLU A 33 5.59 4.93 13.81
N ASN A 34 4.73 4.00 13.35
CA ASN A 34 4.28 2.89 14.20
C ASN A 34 5.26 1.70 14.23
N PHE A 35 6.19 1.62 13.29
CA PHE A 35 7.14 0.51 13.19
C PHE A 35 8.60 0.96 13.37
N GLN A 36 8.84 2.19 13.81
CA GLN A 36 10.17 2.67 14.19
C GLN A 36 10.76 1.82 15.31
N GLN A 37 12.05 1.53 15.21
CA GLN A 37 12.84 0.81 16.21
C GLN A 37 13.75 1.78 16.97
N ALA A 38 14.28 1.33 18.11
CA ALA A 38 15.17 2.16 18.95
C ALA A 38 16.46 2.61 18.24
N ASP A 39 16.93 1.85 17.24
CA ASP A 39 18.10 2.19 16.41
C ASP A 39 17.75 3.14 15.24
N GLY A 40 16.50 3.58 15.13
CA GLY A 40 16.01 4.44 14.05
C GLY A 40 15.62 3.70 12.77
N SER A 41 15.86 2.39 12.67
CA SER A 41 15.33 1.58 11.55
C SER A 41 13.82 1.45 11.64
N VAL A 42 13.15 1.14 10.52
CA VAL A 42 11.70 0.87 10.51
C VAL A 42 11.45 -0.56 10.10
N LYS A 43 10.80 -1.34 10.97
CA LYS A 43 10.42 -2.72 10.67
C LYS A 43 9.28 -2.73 9.65
N ILE A 44 9.47 -3.37 8.51
CA ILE A 44 8.46 -3.38 7.44
C ILE A 44 7.41 -4.46 7.73
N PRO A 45 6.11 -4.14 7.65
CA PRO A 45 5.04 -5.13 7.76
C PRO A 45 5.25 -6.32 6.81
N ARG A 46 5.12 -7.54 7.32
CA ARG A 46 5.43 -8.79 6.59
C ARG A 46 4.74 -8.90 5.23
N ILE A 47 3.52 -8.38 5.11
CA ILE A 47 2.75 -8.39 3.86
C ILE A 47 3.39 -7.56 2.74
N LEU A 48 4.24 -6.59 3.08
CA LEU A 48 4.91 -5.72 2.12
C LEU A 48 6.27 -6.27 1.66
N HIS A 49 6.80 -7.31 2.31
CA HIS A 49 8.13 -7.86 2.00
C HIS A 49 8.31 -8.26 0.54
N PRO A 50 7.35 -8.96 -0.13
CA PRO A 50 7.52 -9.36 -1.52
C PRO A 50 7.72 -8.19 -2.49
N TYR A 51 7.25 -6.99 -2.12
CA TYR A 51 7.30 -5.78 -2.93
C TYR A 51 8.56 -4.95 -2.69
N LEU A 52 9.12 -5.00 -1.47
CA LEU A 52 10.17 -4.07 -1.03
C LEU A 52 11.53 -4.72 -0.82
N GLN A 53 11.61 -6.04 -0.65
CA GLN A 53 12.87 -6.74 -0.31
C GLN A 53 13.99 -6.63 -1.36
N ARG A 54 13.69 -6.13 -2.57
CA ARG A 54 14.67 -5.90 -3.65
C ARG A 54 14.92 -4.42 -3.92
N ALA A 55 14.24 -3.52 -3.22
CA ALA A 55 14.42 -2.08 -3.38
C ALA A 55 15.64 -1.60 -2.56
N ALA A 56 16.25 -0.49 -3.01
CA ALA A 56 17.32 0.15 -2.26
C ALA A 56 16.82 0.67 -0.90
N GLY A 57 17.71 0.73 0.10
CA GLY A 57 17.40 1.19 1.45
C GLY A 57 16.74 0.14 2.36
N PHE A 58 16.49 -1.07 1.88
CA PHE A 58 15.94 -2.15 2.70
C PHE A 58 16.98 -3.23 3.01
N GLU A 59 17.01 -3.66 4.27
CA GLU A 59 17.93 -4.68 4.78
C GLU A 59 17.12 -5.83 5.39
N LYS A 60 17.44 -7.07 5.03
CA LYS A 60 16.84 -8.27 5.63
C LYS A 60 17.65 -8.67 6.87
N ARG A 61 16.97 -8.80 8.01
CA ARG A 61 17.55 -9.25 9.29
C ARG A 61 16.76 -10.46 9.77
N GLY A 62 17.34 -11.66 9.61
CA GLY A 62 16.60 -12.91 9.83
C GLY A 62 15.42 -13.04 8.86
N ASP A 63 14.22 -13.27 9.38
CA ASP A 63 12.98 -13.36 8.59
C ASP A 63 12.30 -12.00 8.34
N ASP A 64 12.81 -10.93 8.95
CA ASP A 64 12.20 -9.60 8.90
C ASP A 64 12.94 -8.68 7.92
N LEU A 65 12.21 -7.68 7.40
CA LEU A 65 12.74 -6.65 6.52
C LEU A 65 12.68 -5.29 7.23
N TYR A 66 13.73 -4.51 7.10
CA TYR A 66 13.86 -3.19 7.71
C TYR A 66 14.17 -2.14 6.66
N LEU A 67 13.55 -0.97 6.74
CA LEU A 67 14.07 0.23 6.09
C LEU A 67 15.19 0.77 6.97
N VAL A 68 16.36 0.94 6.36
CA VAL A 68 17.54 1.51 6.99
C VAL A 68 17.91 2.77 6.22
N GLY A 69 18.14 3.87 6.94
CA GLY A 69 18.62 5.10 6.30
C GLY A 69 19.96 4.87 5.62
N GLU A 70 20.29 5.69 4.61
CA GLU A 70 21.67 5.79 4.15
C GLU A 70 22.52 6.24 5.34
N LYS A 71 23.64 5.54 5.60
CA LYS A 71 24.65 6.02 6.52
C LYS A 71 25.30 7.30 6.00
#